data_AF-A0A7R9YMV8-F1
#
_entry.id   AF-A0A7R9YMV8-F1
#
_cell.length_a   1.000
_cell.length_b   1.000
_cell.length_c   1.000
_cell.angle_alpha   90.00
_cell.angle_beta   90.00
_cell.angle_gamma   90.00
#
_symmetry.space_group_name_H-M   'P 1'
#
loop_
_entity.id
_entity.type
_entity.pdbx_description
1 polymer ?
#
loop_
_entity_poly.entity_id
_entity_poly.type
_entity_poly.pdbx_seq_one_letter_code
_entity_poly.pdbx_strand_id
1 'polypeptide(L)'
;AQPIVTDESMLAEEPPLAPGDVASVHVPPLTRSFCERYAKGKALITTAADQRYMTWARNWAKSLQAHGVTNLFIGAMDADALRLSHAEGIPSVLLGRMRAGTTWHSANRYKIRLVQGVVELGFDVLFTDADVTFVRDPMPFLLSYPEAGVLISTDLLVREKPYPMVNGLENTYETVGQYRADLNVGLMFVRSTAHTVRMMNHWADVANADMSKSMQTFFVKLVREYAACLPPDPKLPHLAPCYNGTVNIGLLPMDRFCGGYIYFVERLPQRMGIEAISTHATYQVHQGLDGKRERLRHAHLWYLDGAEYYAPAGGVLSMAPMALPAWMADEALVRRYGEGGDLRDAHKNRTLMHFELVHFQLRQLRNALALGAMLGRTLVMPDFTVLLDNTWYPMNGAWPGFRKLGPFVAPLDHVLHMTQLQNNNVAYRGSTFLDHPCIRDGYATAQRLAVAFEPGAPAPTAEQARTASRVVLPKGATQAQVVAALQHHPAKVIHLESTLDIISGFDDPAEQERFASRINRTPMLWCCITKNVANDMFQQPFPPGHIYYDFWYDRPHTDRFGRRHTDTWQLRVGP
;
A
#
# COMPACT_ATOMS: atom_id res chain seq x y z
N ALA A 1 -34.11 3.69 -10.92
CA ALA A 1 -34.25 4.37 -12.21
C ALA A 1 -34.89 5.73 -11.99
N GLN A 2 -34.07 6.79 -12.05
CA GLN A 2 -34.45 8.16 -12.45
C GLN A 2 -33.18 8.81 -13.03
N PRO A 3 -33.32 9.69 -14.04
CA PRO A 3 -32.28 9.97 -15.02
C PRO A 3 -31.36 11.11 -14.56
N ILE A 4 -30.05 10.95 -14.82
CA ILE A 4 -29.09 12.04 -14.66
C ILE A 4 -29.18 12.90 -15.92
N VAL A 5 -29.57 14.14 -15.72
CA VAL A 5 -29.60 15.22 -16.72
C VAL A 5 -28.21 15.37 -17.32
N THR A 6 -28.13 15.25 -18.64
CA THR A 6 -26.97 15.62 -19.45
C THR A 6 -26.87 17.14 -19.46
N ASP A 7 -25.93 17.69 -18.70
CA ASP A 7 -25.59 19.11 -18.75
C ASP A 7 -24.65 19.35 -19.95
N GLU A 8 -25.23 19.79 -21.06
CA GLU A 8 -24.54 20.16 -22.31
C GLU A 8 -23.72 21.47 -22.19
N SER A 9 -23.65 22.11 -21.01
CA SER A 9 -22.87 23.34 -20.80
C SER A 9 -21.34 23.13 -20.68
N MET A 10 -20.85 21.89 -20.68
CA MET A 10 -19.42 21.56 -20.55
C MET A 10 -18.61 21.63 -21.86
N LEU A 11 -19.22 22.07 -22.97
CA LEU A 11 -18.58 22.21 -24.29
C LEU A 11 -18.11 23.64 -24.62
N ALA A 12 -18.07 24.56 -23.66
CA ALA A 12 -17.41 25.85 -23.87
C ALA A 12 -15.87 25.64 -23.93
N GLU A 13 -15.29 25.82 -25.13
CA GLU A 13 -13.88 26.18 -25.24
C GLU A 13 -13.65 27.50 -24.49
N GLU A 14 -12.73 27.51 -23.54
CA GLU A 14 -12.38 28.70 -22.76
C GLU A 14 -10.93 29.13 -23.00
N PRO A 15 -10.64 30.45 -22.83
CA PRO A 15 -9.56 31.15 -23.51
C PRO A 15 -8.17 30.70 -23.05
N PRO A 16 -7.13 30.93 -23.86
CA PRO A 16 -5.76 30.58 -23.50
C PRO A 16 -5.35 31.24 -22.17
N LEU A 17 -4.54 30.52 -21.38
CA LEU A 17 -3.91 31.04 -20.17
C LEU A 17 -3.31 32.43 -20.43
N ALA A 18 -3.44 33.33 -19.44
CA ALA A 18 -2.87 34.66 -19.52
C ALA A 18 -1.38 34.58 -19.91
N PRO A 19 -0.88 35.46 -20.80
CA PRO A 19 0.47 35.39 -21.38
C PRO A 19 1.64 35.37 -20.37
N GLY A 20 1.38 35.63 -19.08
CA GLY A 20 2.40 35.71 -18.03
C GLY A 20 2.85 34.39 -17.41
N ASP A 21 2.02 33.32 -17.43
CA ASP A 21 2.28 32.11 -16.62
C ASP A 21 2.92 30.95 -17.41
N VAL A 22 3.14 31.11 -18.73
CA VAL A 22 3.62 30.02 -19.62
C VAL A 22 4.83 30.45 -20.47
N ALA A 23 5.27 31.70 -20.40
CA ALA A 23 6.30 32.22 -21.31
C ALA A 23 7.73 31.67 -21.07
N SER A 24 7.99 30.92 -20.00
CA SER A 24 9.35 30.48 -19.64
C SER A 24 9.58 28.97 -19.63
N VAL A 25 8.56 28.13 -19.88
CA VAL A 25 8.74 26.67 -19.89
C VAL A 25 8.80 26.19 -21.34
N HIS A 26 10.00 25.86 -21.81
CA HIS A 26 10.15 25.09 -23.05
C HIS A 26 9.38 23.78 -22.89
N VAL A 27 8.38 23.55 -23.75
CA VAL A 27 7.49 22.40 -23.71
C VAL A 27 8.04 21.35 -24.67
N PRO A 28 8.76 20.31 -24.20
CA PRO A 28 9.21 19.23 -25.08
C PRO A 28 7.99 18.37 -25.49
N PRO A 29 7.65 18.31 -26.79
CA PRO A 29 6.65 17.37 -27.28
C PRO A 29 7.23 15.95 -27.28
N LEU A 30 6.37 14.94 -27.13
CA LEU A 30 6.76 13.56 -27.40
C LEU A 30 7.12 13.44 -28.89
N THR A 31 8.40 13.27 -29.17
CA THR A 31 8.95 13.27 -30.53
C THR A 31 9.94 12.13 -30.67
N ARG A 32 10.22 11.75 -31.92
CA ARG A 32 11.27 10.77 -32.23
C ARG A 32 12.61 11.18 -31.61
N SER A 33 13.03 12.43 -31.78
CA SER A 33 14.32 12.93 -31.25
C SER A 33 14.38 12.94 -29.72
N PHE A 34 13.26 13.20 -29.03
CA PHE A 34 13.19 13.03 -27.58
C PHE A 34 13.40 11.56 -27.19
N CYS A 35 12.70 10.63 -27.83
CA CYS A 35 12.86 9.20 -27.56
C CYS A 35 14.28 8.72 -27.85
N GLU A 36 14.89 9.12 -28.97
CA GLU A 36 16.28 8.77 -29.33
C GLU A 36 17.29 9.26 -28.30
N ARG A 37 17.03 10.41 -27.67
CA ARG A 37 17.92 10.98 -26.64
C ARG A 37 17.97 10.13 -25.38
N TYR A 38 16.84 9.57 -24.96
CA TYR A 38 16.72 8.89 -23.65
C TYR A 38 16.64 7.37 -23.77
N ALA A 39 16.32 6.80 -24.93
CA ALA A 39 16.20 5.36 -25.08
C ALA A 39 17.54 4.64 -24.89
N LYS A 40 17.50 3.47 -24.26
CA LYS A 40 18.61 2.52 -24.26
C LYS A 40 18.33 1.48 -25.34
N GLY A 41 18.96 1.64 -26.50
CA GLY A 41 18.55 0.95 -27.71
C GLY A 41 17.15 1.43 -28.13
N LYS A 42 16.15 0.54 -28.14
CA LYS A 42 14.75 0.91 -28.38
C LYS A 42 13.94 1.14 -27.12
N ALA A 43 14.47 0.78 -25.95
CA ALA A 43 13.68 0.69 -24.74
C ALA A 43 13.61 2.01 -23.97
N LEU A 44 12.39 2.37 -23.58
CA LEU A 44 12.07 3.47 -22.68
C LEU A 44 11.22 2.95 -21.51
N ILE A 45 11.35 3.58 -20.35
CA ILE A 45 10.53 3.33 -19.17
C ILE A 45 9.78 4.62 -18.84
N THR A 46 8.46 4.56 -18.70
CA THR A 46 7.69 5.79 -18.47
C THR A 46 6.54 5.56 -17.51
N THR A 47 6.22 6.62 -16.77
CA THR A 47 4.95 6.76 -16.07
C THR A 47 4.25 8.02 -16.54
N ALA A 48 3.03 8.27 -16.06
CA ALA A 48 2.34 9.53 -16.28
C ALA A 48 1.72 10.03 -14.98
N ALA A 49 1.87 11.33 -14.73
CA ALA A 49 1.41 11.94 -13.49
C ALA A 49 0.95 13.39 -13.71
N ASP A 50 -0.04 13.77 -12.92
CA ASP A 50 -0.46 15.16 -12.71
C ASP A 50 0.25 15.72 -11.45
N GLN A 51 0.07 17.00 -11.16
CA GLN A 51 0.68 17.64 -9.98
C GLN A 51 0.40 16.88 -8.67
N ARG A 52 -0.80 16.31 -8.51
CA ARG A 52 -1.21 15.58 -7.29
C ARG A 52 -0.45 14.27 -7.12
N TYR A 53 -0.07 13.63 -8.23
CA TYR A 53 0.67 12.37 -8.24
C TYR A 53 2.18 12.55 -8.41
N MET A 54 2.71 13.79 -8.47
CA MET A 54 4.14 14.01 -8.65
C MET A 54 5.02 13.43 -7.55
N THR A 55 4.57 13.41 -6.29
CA THR A 55 5.30 12.73 -5.22
C THR A 55 5.51 11.25 -5.53
N TRP A 56 4.55 10.60 -6.18
CA TRP A 56 4.65 9.19 -6.59
C TRP A 56 5.59 9.02 -7.78
N ALA A 57 5.42 9.84 -8.81
CA ALA A 57 6.27 9.80 -10.00
C ALA A 57 7.75 10.08 -9.66
N ARG A 58 8.02 10.96 -8.69
CA ARG A 58 9.36 11.23 -8.17
C ARG A 58 9.95 10.03 -7.42
N ASN A 59 9.16 9.35 -6.58
CA ASN A 59 9.59 8.12 -5.91
C ASN A 59 9.89 7.01 -6.92
N TRP A 60 9.01 6.85 -7.91
CA TRP A 60 9.18 5.94 -9.04
C TRP A 60 10.50 6.21 -9.79
N ALA A 61 10.76 7.47 -10.17
CA ALA A 61 11.98 7.84 -10.88
C ALA A 61 13.23 7.56 -10.03
N LYS A 62 13.22 7.94 -8.75
CA LYS A 62 14.32 7.67 -7.82
C LYS A 62 14.59 6.18 -7.64
N SER A 63 13.55 5.35 -7.60
CA SER A 63 13.72 3.90 -7.49
C SER A 63 14.48 3.31 -8.68
N LEU A 64 14.17 3.74 -9.91
CA LEU A 64 14.89 3.34 -11.11
C LEU A 64 16.32 3.89 -11.14
N GLN A 65 16.51 5.17 -10.80
CA GLN A 65 17.81 5.83 -10.74
C GLN A 65 18.75 5.18 -9.72
N ALA A 66 18.22 4.74 -8.57
CA ALA A 66 18.98 4.01 -7.55
C ALA A 66 19.57 2.69 -8.08
N HIS A 67 19.02 2.15 -9.16
CA HIS A 67 19.50 0.96 -9.86
C HIS A 67 20.20 1.27 -11.19
N GLY A 68 20.66 2.50 -11.40
CA GLY A 68 21.43 2.90 -12.57
C GLY A 68 20.61 2.98 -13.87
N VAL A 69 19.29 2.99 -13.79
CA VAL A 69 18.41 3.10 -14.95
C VAL A 69 18.30 4.56 -15.38
N THR A 70 18.64 4.83 -16.64
CA THR A 70 18.67 6.20 -17.20
C THR A 70 17.66 6.41 -18.32
N ASN A 71 17.12 5.35 -18.91
CA ASN A 71 16.19 5.42 -20.04
C ASN A 71 14.74 5.62 -19.61
N LEU A 72 14.53 6.56 -18.69
CA LEU A 72 13.23 6.87 -18.11
C LEU A 72 12.77 8.29 -18.42
N PHE A 73 11.46 8.49 -18.46
CA PHE A 73 10.86 9.84 -18.48
C PHE A 73 9.46 9.85 -17.84
N ILE A 74 8.97 11.06 -17.54
CA ILE A 74 7.61 11.29 -17.02
C ILE A 74 6.76 11.92 -18.11
N GLY A 75 5.63 11.29 -18.43
CA GLY A 75 4.54 11.92 -19.17
C GLY A 75 3.74 12.86 -18.25
N ALA A 76 4.08 14.13 -18.21
CA ALA A 76 3.40 15.13 -17.41
C ALA A 76 1.99 15.40 -17.98
N MET A 77 0.96 15.23 -17.16
CA MET A 77 -0.43 15.47 -17.57
C MET A 77 -0.86 16.94 -17.46
N ASP A 78 -0.06 17.76 -16.78
CA ASP A 78 -0.24 19.21 -16.64
C ASP A 78 1.11 19.94 -16.56
N ALA A 79 1.08 21.27 -16.62
CA ALA A 79 2.27 22.11 -16.65
C ALA A 79 3.06 22.11 -15.32
N ASP A 80 2.37 21.92 -14.20
CA ASP A 80 3.02 21.86 -12.89
C ASP A 80 3.82 20.58 -12.71
N ALA A 81 3.28 19.45 -13.15
CA ALA A 81 3.99 18.17 -13.21
C ALA A 81 5.25 18.27 -14.09
N LEU A 82 5.16 18.95 -15.24
CA LEU A 82 6.30 19.19 -16.12
C LEU A 82 7.38 20.03 -15.41
N ARG A 83 6.98 21.16 -14.82
CA ARG A 83 7.87 22.06 -14.09
C ARG A 83 8.56 21.37 -12.92
N LEU A 84 7.82 20.61 -12.12
CA LEU A 84 8.36 19.84 -11.00
C LEU A 84 9.36 18.76 -11.46
N SER A 85 9.06 18.07 -12.56
CA SER A 85 9.98 17.07 -13.13
C SER A 85 11.30 17.72 -13.59
N HIS A 86 11.23 18.84 -14.30
CA HIS A 86 12.41 19.57 -14.77
C HIS A 86 13.25 20.14 -13.63
N ALA A 87 12.61 20.65 -12.56
CA ALA A 87 13.31 21.16 -11.39
C ALA A 87 14.18 20.09 -10.70
N GLU A 88 13.86 18.81 -10.89
CA GLU A 88 14.61 17.67 -10.33
C GLU A 88 15.48 16.96 -11.37
N GLY A 89 15.60 17.52 -12.58
CA GLY A 89 16.37 16.92 -13.66
C GLY A 89 15.80 15.60 -14.17
N ILE A 90 14.52 15.32 -13.95
CA ILE A 90 13.85 14.14 -14.48
C ILE A 90 13.36 14.44 -15.90
N PRO A 91 13.77 13.66 -16.93
CA PRO A 91 13.26 13.83 -18.29
C PRO A 91 11.73 13.75 -18.32
N SER A 92 11.07 14.68 -19.02
CA SER A 92 9.61 14.68 -19.11
C SER A 92 9.10 15.30 -20.40
N VAL A 93 7.87 14.94 -20.75
CA VAL A 93 7.11 15.49 -21.89
C VAL A 93 5.72 15.88 -21.42
N LEU A 94 5.15 16.93 -22.01
CA LEU A 94 3.77 17.32 -21.72
C LEU A 94 2.82 16.49 -22.59
N LEU A 95 1.95 15.69 -21.97
CA LEU A 95 0.93 14.90 -22.66
C LEU A 95 -0.34 15.70 -22.96
N GLY A 96 -0.55 16.80 -22.24
CA GLY A 96 -1.64 17.74 -22.45
C GLY A 96 -1.83 18.69 -21.27
N ARG A 97 -3.00 19.32 -21.21
CA ARG A 97 -3.38 20.28 -20.17
C ARG A 97 -4.58 19.72 -19.39
N MET A 98 -4.35 18.67 -18.61
CA MET A 98 -5.42 18.08 -17.80
C MET A 98 -5.90 19.08 -16.75
N ARG A 99 -7.22 19.34 -16.70
CA ARG A 99 -7.83 20.30 -15.76
C ARG A 99 -7.82 19.74 -14.33
N ALA A 100 -7.66 20.60 -13.32
CA ALA A 100 -7.89 20.23 -11.93
C ALA A 100 -9.33 19.69 -11.74
N GLY A 101 -9.49 18.61 -10.98
CA GLY A 101 -10.79 17.97 -10.76
C GLY A 101 -11.21 16.95 -11.83
N THR A 102 -10.35 16.65 -12.82
CA THR A 102 -10.57 15.55 -13.77
C THR A 102 -10.64 14.20 -13.06
N THR A 103 -11.58 13.36 -13.50
CA THR A 103 -11.78 12.02 -12.96
C THR A 103 -10.63 11.09 -13.35
N TRP A 104 -10.44 10.02 -12.58
CA TRP A 104 -9.47 8.97 -12.88
C TRP A 104 -9.65 8.37 -14.29
N HIS A 105 -10.90 8.27 -14.78
CA HIS A 105 -11.21 7.80 -16.13
C HIS A 105 -10.65 8.72 -17.23
N SER A 106 -10.65 10.03 -17.01
CA SER A 106 -10.09 11.00 -17.97
C SER A 106 -8.55 10.96 -18.01
N ALA A 107 -7.90 10.72 -16.86
CA ALA A 107 -6.44 10.55 -16.79
C ALA A 107 -5.95 9.33 -17.59
N ASN A 108 -6.78 8.30 -17.74
CA ASN A 108 -6.45 7.09 -18.49
C ASN A 108 -6.19 7.37 -19.99
N ARG A 109 -6.83 8.40 -20.58
CA ARG A 109 -6.59 8.77 -22.00
C ARG A 109 -5.15 9.22 -22.23
N TYR A 110 -4.58 10.00 -21.33
CA TYR A 110 -3.20 10.47 -21.43
C TYR A 110 -2.20 9.32 -21.35
N LYS A 111 -2.45 8.37 -20.45
CA LYS A 111 -1.64 7.16 -20.30
C LYS A 111 -1.65 6.29 -21.56
N ILE A 112 -2.83 6.02 -22.12
CA ILE A 112 -2.93 5.22 -23.36
C ILE A 112 -2.23 5.93 -24.53
N ARG A 113 -2.47 7.24 -24.70
CA ARG A 113 -1.82 8.03 -25.77
C ARG A 113 -0.31 8.07 -25.62
N LEU A 114 0.21 8.08 -24.39
CA LEU A 114 1.64 8.01 -24.14
C LEU A 114 2.21 6.67 -24.63
N VAL A 115 1.61 5.54 -24.24
CA VAL A 115 2.02 4.21 -24.70
C VAL A 115 1.95 4.12 -26.22
N GLN A 116 0.80 4.50 -26.79
CA GLN A 116 0.56 4.53 -28.23
C GLN A 116 1.62 5.36 -28.97
N GLY A 117 1.84 6.61 -28.54
CA GLY A 117 2.78 7.51 -29.20
C GLY A 117 4.21 6.99 -29.18
N VAL A 118 4.67 6.40 -28.09
CA VAL A 118 6.02 5.82 -28.01
C VAL A 118 6.17 4.64 -28.99
N VAL A 119 5.18 3.74 -29.04
CA VAL A 119 5.25 2.58 -29.94
C VAL A 119 5.12 2.99 -31.42
N GLU A 120 4.29 3.98 -31.75
CA GLU A 120 4.16 4.52 -33.11
C GLU A 120 5.45 5.20 -33.59
N LEU A 121 6.21 5.81 -32.66
CA LEU A 121 7.53 6.39 -32.95
C LEU A 121 8.62 5.32 -33.14
N GLY A 122 8.34 4.04 -32.95
CA GLY A 122 9.29 2.95 -33.21
C GLY A 122 10.08 2.48 -31.98
N PHE A 123 9.65 2.84 -30.77
CA PHE A 123 10.33 2.52 -29.51
C PHE A 123 9.54 1.53 -28.67
N ASP A 124 10.26 0.68 -27.94
CA ASP A 124 9.68 -0.23 -26.96
C ASP A 124 9.45 0.53 -25.66
N VAL A 125 8.34 0.27 -24.98
CA VAL A 125 7.95 1.02 -23.77
C VAL A 125 7.55 0.10 -22.63
N LEU A 126 8.20 0.25 -21.48
CA LEU A 126 7.66 -0.17 -20.19
C LEU A 126 6.85 0.99 -19.61
N PHE A 127 5.53 0.87 -19.65
CA PHE A 127 4.64 1.79 -18.96
C PHE A 127 4.28 1.25 -17.57
N THR A 128 4.32 2.13 -16.56
CA THR A 128 3.78 1.82 -15.25
C THR A 128 2.94 2.95 -14.66
N ASP A 129 2.02 2.60 -13.75
CA ASP A 129 1.46 3.57 -12.83
C ASP A 129 2.57 4.14 -11.92
N ALA A 130 2.33 5.36 -11.41
CA ALA A 130 3.32 6.14 -10.66
C ALA A 130 3.59 5.57 -9.25
N ASP A 131 2.75 4.65 -8.78
CA ASP A 131 2.86 3.95 -7.50
C ASP A 131 3.44 2.53 -7.64
N VAL A 132 4.07 2.25 -8.79
CA VAL A 132 5.05 1.16 -8.93
C VAL A 132 6.39 1.64 -8.40
N THR A 133 7.10 0.76 -7.69
CA THR A 133 8.47 1.00 -7.23
C THR A 133 9.36 -0.15 -7.64
N PHE A 134 10.54 0.17 -8.17
CA PHE A 134 11.53 -0.81 -8.63
C PHE A 134 12.56 -1.09 -7.55
N VAL A 135 12.96 -2.36 -7.47
CA VAL A 135 14.03 -2.85 -6.60
C VAL A 135 15.25 -3.33 -7.39
N ARG A 136 15.18 -3.32 -8.73
CA ARG A 136 16.29 -3.49 -9.66
C ARG A 136 15.91 -2.99 -11.06
N ASP A 137 16.87 -2.98 -11.98
CA ASP A 137 16.63 -2.75 -13.40
C ASP A 137 15.70 -3.83 -13.99
N PRO A 138 14.50 -3.48 -14.50
CA PRO A 138 13.57 -4.43 -15.09
C PRO A 138 13.97 -4.88 -16.51
N MET A 139 14.80 -4.11 -17.21
CA MET A 139 15.05 -4.30 -18.64
C MET A 139 15.72 -5.65 -18.98
N PRO A 140 16.68 -6.17 -18.19
CA PRO A 140 17.27 -7.49 -18.47
C PRO A 140 16.24 -8.62 -18.53
N PHE A 141 15.21 -8.58 -17.66
CA PHE A 141 14.13 -9.57 -17.68
C PHE A 141 13.20 -9.36 -18.87
N LEU A 142 12.77 -8.11 -19.12
CA LEU A 142 11.81 -7.82 -20.19
C LEU A 142 12.38 -8.14 -21.58
N LEU A 143 13.67 -7.86 -21.79
CA LEU A 143 14.35 -8.09 -23.06
C LEU A 143 14.74 -9.55 -23.30
N SER A 144 14.69 -10.43 -22.30
CA SER A 144 14.93 -11.87 -22.48
C SER A 144 13.80 -12.60 -23.22
N TYR A 145 12.70 -11.91 -23.56
CA TYR A 145 11.57 -12.44 -24.32
C TYR A 145 11.39 -11.68 -25.66
N PRO A 146 12.27 -11.92 -26.65
CA PRO A 146 12.23 -11.25 -27.96
C PRO A 146 11.01 -11.63 -28.83
N GLU A 147 10.25 -12.64 -28.44
CA GLU A 147 9.04 -13.08 -29.13
C GLU A 147 7.76 -12.44 -28.55
N ALA A 148 7.82 -11.86 -27.35
CA ALA A 148 6.68 -11.22 -26.70
C ALA A 148 6.41 -9.82 -27.27
N GLY A 149 5.24 -9.61 -27.87
CA GLY A 149 4.80 -8.27 -28.27
C GLY A 149 4.34 -7.43 -27.08
N VAL A 150 3.74 -8.08 -26.08
CA VAL A 150 3.32 -7.47 -24.82
C VAL A 150 3.71 -8.37 -23.65
N LEU A 151 4.33 -7.79 -22.61
CA LEU A 151 4.44 -8.40 -21.29
C LEU A 151 3.63 -7.59 -20.30
N ILE A 152 2.78 -8.22 -19.49
CA ILE A 152 1.85 -7.50 -18.60
C ILE A 152 1.72 -8.20 -17.25
N SER A 153 1.52 -7.42 -16.19
CA SER A 153 1.22 -7.95 -14.85
C SER A 153 -0.23 -8.46 -14.72
N THR A 154 -0.53 -9.21 -13.66
CA THR A 154 -1.86 -9.77 -13.39
C THR A 154 -2.34 -9.40 -11.98
N ASP A 155 -3.66 -9.24 -11.83
CA ASP A 155 -4.36 -9.09 -10.56
C ASP A 155 -4.86 -10.46 -10.02
N LEU A 156 -4.40 -11.57 -10.61
CA LEU A 156 -4.72 -12.91 -10.13
C LEU A 156 -4.06 -13.17 -8.77
N LEU A 157 -4.85 -13.73 -7.86
CA LEU A 157 -4.45 -14.08 -6.50
C LEU A 157 -4.53 -15.61 -6.25
N VAL A 158 -4.87 -16.41 -7.26
CA VAL A 158 -5.19 -17.83 -7.07
C VAL A 158 -3.92 -18.70 -6.96
N ARG A 159 -3.81 -19.44 -5.84
CA ARG A 159 -2.81 -20.52 -5.60
C ARG A 159 -3.48 -21.89 -5.48
N GLU A 160 -4.16 -22.36 -6.52
CA GLU A 160 -4.78 -23.69 -6.47
C GLU A 160 -3.80 -24.85 -6.70
N LYS A 161 -2.60 -24.57 -7.23
CA LYS A 161 -1.53 -25.56 -7.40
C LYS A 161 -0.22 -25.02 -6.82
N PRO A 162 0.69 -25.88 -6.31
CA PRO A 162 2.06 -25.46 -6.05
C PRO A 162 2.61 -24.93 -7.37
N TYR A 163 2.80 -23.62 -7.42
CA TYR A 163 3.35 -22.95 -8.58
C TYR A 163 4.70 -23.61 -8.88
N PRO A 164 4.87 -24.33 -10.01
CA PRO A 164 6.18 -24.78 -10.38
C PRO A 164 7.01 -23.52 -10.54
N MET A 165 8.00 -23.36 -9.67
CA MET A 165 8.96 -22.28 -9.72
C MET A 165 9.74 -22.39 -11.02
N VAL A 166 9.21 -21.79 -12.08
CA VAL A 166 9.93 -21.65 -13.34
C VAL A 166 10.46 -20.24 -13.36
N ASN A 167 11.79 -20.09 -13.45
CA ASN A 167 12.42 -18.85 -13.86
C ASN A 167 11.82 -18.48 -15.23
N GLY A 168 10.78 -17.66 -15.26
CA GLY A 168 9.90 -17.60 -16.42
C GLY A 168 8.71 -16.67 -16.28
N LEU A 169 7.97 -16.50 -17.37
CA LEU A 169 6.65 -15.89 -17.37
C LEU A 169 5.62 -16.83 -16.74
N GLU A 170 4.51 -16.28 -16.27
CA GLU A 170 3.38 -17.11 -15.83
C GLU A 170 2.83 -17.95 -16.98
N ASN A 171 2.09 -19.03 -16.66
CA ASN A 171 1.38 -19.78 -17.69
C ASN A 171 0.24 -18.93 -18.27
N THR A 172 0.56 -18.14 -19.29
CA THR A 172 -0.36 -17.14 -19.87
C THR A 172 -1.65 -17.78 -20.40
N TYR A 173 -1.57 -18.93 -21.05
CA TYR A 173 -2.74 -19.60 -21.63
C TYR A 173 -3.71 -20.09 -20.56
N GLU A 174 -3.22 -20.78 -19.52
CA GLU A 174 -4.07 -21.22 -18.42
C GLU A 174 -4.64 -20.02 -17.65
N THR A 175 -3.79 -19.05 -17.31
CA THR A 175 -4.17 -17.89 -16.50
C THR A 175 -5.19 -16.98 -17.18
N VAL A 176 -4.97 -16.61 -18.45
CA VAL A 176 -5.88 -15.70 -19.18
C VAL A 176 -7.04 -16.46 -19.81
N GLY A 177 -6.79 -17.63 -20.40
CA GLY A 177 -7.78 -18.41 -21.13
C GLY A 177 -8.69 -19.24 -20.22
N GLN A 178 -8.13 -20.06 -19.32
CA GLN A 178 -8.90 -20.97 -18.47
C GLN A 178 -9.40 -20.30 -17.19
N TYR A 179 -8.51 -19.62 -16.47
CA TYR A 179 -8.83 -18.99 -15.19
C TYR A 179 -9.47 -17.61 -15.33
N ARG A 180 -9.50 -17.06 -16.55
CA ARG A 180 -10.03 -15.72 -16.85
C ARG A 180 -9.47 -14.67 -15.90
N ALA A 181 -8.18 -14.76 -15.56
CA ALA A 181 -7.51 -13.81 -14.70
C ALA A 181 -7.67 -12.38 -15.21
N ASP A 182 -7.74 -11.43 -14.28
CA ASP A 182 -7.66 -10.02 -14.61
C ASP A 182 -6.20 -9.62 -14.86
N LEU A 183 -6.00 -8.82 -15.90
CA LEU A 183 -4.70 -8.25 -16.27
C LEU A 183 -4.58 -6.88 -15.66
N ASN A 184 -3.38 -6.51 -15.25
CA ASN A 184 -3.11 -5.20 -14.66
C ASN A 184 -2.28 -4.35 -15.63
N VAL A 185 -2.92 -3.31 -16.18
CA VAL A 185 -2.31 -2.37 -17.16
C VAL A 185 -1.44 -1.30 -16.50
N GLY A 186 -1.39 -1.26 -15.17
CA GLY A 186 -0.49 -0.40 -14.41
C GLY A 186 0.97 -0.87 -14.42
N LEU A 187 1.27 -2.02 -15.06
CA LEU A 187 2.62 -2.45 -15.37
C LEU A 187 2.62 -3.31 -16.64
N MET A 188 3.12 -2.74 -17.74
CA MET A 188 3.07 -3.33 -19.08
C MET A 188 4.26 -2.90 -19.92
N PHE A 189 4.94 -3.88 -20.54
CA PHE A 189 5.95 -3.67 -21.56
C PHE A 189 5.36 -3.96 -22.95
N VAL A 190 5.51 -3.03 -23.89
CA VAL A 190 5.03 -3.15 -25.28
C VAL A 190 6.21 -2.96 -26.22
N ARG A 191 6.45 -3.95 -27.08
CA ARG A 191 7.44 -3.86 -28.16
C ARG A 191 6.84 -3.10 -29.35
N SER A 192 7.60 -2.21 -29.97
CA SER A 192 7.16 -1.54 -31.20
C SER A 192 7.33 -2.45 -32.41
N THR A 193 6.21 -3.00 -32.89
CA THR A 193 6.09 -3.76 -34.13
C THR A 193 4.85 -3.30 -34.88
N ALA A 194 4.77 -3.57 -36.19
CA ALA A 194 3.58 -3.24 -36.96
C ALA A 194 2.30 -3.86 -36.38
N HIS A 195 2.38 -5.05 -35.76
CA HIS A 195 1.24 -5.76 -35.18
C HIS A 195 0.81 -5.15 -33.83
N THR A 196 1.77 -4.88 -32.95
CA THR A 196 1.50 -4.28 -31.63
C THR A 196 1.03 -2.83 -31.76
N VAL A 197 1.55 -2.05 -32.72
CA VAL A 197 1.03 -0.71 -33.02
C VAL A 197 -0.45 -0.77 -33.41
N ARG A 198 -0.85 -1.70 -34.30
CA ARG A 198 -2.27 -1.87 -34.64
C ARG A 198 -3.13 -2.26 -33.43
N MET A 199 -2.62 -3.12 -32.56
CA MET A 199 -3.31 -3.50 -31.32
C MET A 199 -3.45 -2.31 -30.36
N MET A 200 -2.41 -1.49 -30.18
CA MET A 200 -2.45 -0.33 -29.29
C MET A 200 -3.40 0.76 -29.82
N ASN A 201 -3.43 0.98 -31.14
CA ASN A 201 -4.36 1.93 -31.76
C ASN A 201 -5.81 1.49 -31.57
N HIS A 202 -6.09 0.20 -31.78
CA HIS A 202 -7.42 -0.35 -31.52
C HIS A 202 -7.81 -0.23 -30.04
N TRP A 203 -6.89 -0.53 -29.11
CA TRP A 203 -7.14 -0.33 -27.68
C TRP A 203 -7.47 1.13 -27.35
N ALA A 204 -6.70 2.08 -27.91
CA ALA A 204 -6.94 3.50 -27.75
C ALA A 204 -8.32 3.91 -28.29
N ASP A 205 -8.71 3.43 -29.47
CA ASP A 205 -10.01 3.74 -30.09
C ASP A 205 -11.17 3.27 -29.22
N VAL A 206 -11.15 2.01 -28.75
CA VAL A 206 -12.24 1.48 -27.92
C VAL A 206 -12.31 2.13 -26.55
N ALA A 207 -11.16 2.45 -25.94
CA ALA A 207 -11.11 3.15 -24.66
C ALA A 207 -11.56 4.62 -24.78
N ASN A 208 -11.30 5.25 -25.93
CA ASN A 208 -11.73 6.61 -26.21
C ASN A 208 -13.23 6.70 -26.57
N ALA A 209 -13.85 5.61 -27.01
CA ALA A 209 -15.26 5.55 -27.37
C ALA A 209 -16.20 5.47 -26.14
N ASP A 210 -15.77 4.89 -25.02
CA ASP A 210 -16.58 4.76 -23.80
C ASP A 210 -15.74 5.10 -22.55
N MET A 211 -15.86 6.36 -22.10
CA MET A 211 -15.14 6.88 -20.92
C MET A 211 -15.70 6.42 -19.59
N SER A 212 -16.82 5.70 -19.56
CA SER A 212 -17.43 5.25 -18.31
C SER A 212 -16.69 4.06 -17.70
N LYS A 213 -15.79 3.42 -18.46
CA LYS A 213 -15.06 2.21 -18.05
C LYS A 213 -13.56 2.46 -17.99
N SER A 214 -12.87 1.62 -17.21
CA SER A 214 -11.42 1.69 -17.09
C SER A 214 -10.70 1.19 -18.35
N MET A 215 -9.50 1.70 -18.57
CA MET A 215 -8.61 1.21 -19.64
C MET A 215 -8.29 -0.28 -19.50
N GLN A 216 -8.22 -0.77 -18.26
CA GLN A 216 -7.99 -2.18 -17.93
C GLN A 216 -9.14 -3.03 -18.45
N THR A 217 -10.39 -2.61 -18.22
CA THR A 217 -11.57 -3.32 -18.72
C THR A 217 -11.53 -3.47 -20.24
N PHE A 218 -11.16 -2.41 -20.97
CA PHE A 218 -11.05 -2.50 -22.43
C PHE A 218 -9.87 -3.34 -22.89
N PHE A 219 -8.72 -3.24 -22.24
CA PHE A 219 -7.56 -4.06 -22.60
C PHE A 219 -7.84 -5.54 -22.39
N VAL A 220 -8.38 -5.88 -21.20
CA VAL A 220 -8.78 -7.24 -20.86
C VAL A 220 -9.85 -7.75 -21.83
N LYS A 221 -10.83 -6.92 -22.19
CA LYS A 221 -11.83 -7.26 -23.20
C LYS A 221 -11.18 -7.49 -24.57
N LEU A 222 -10.28 -6.62 -25.02
CA LEU A 222 -9.55 -6.76 -26.28
C LEU A 222 -8.76 -8.07 -26.32
N VAL A 223 -8.03 -8.38 -25.24
CA VAL A 223 -7.31 -9.64 -25.09
C VAL A 223 -8.29 -10.82 -25.07
N ARG A 224 -9.40 -10.77 -24.35
CA ARG A 224 -10.36 -11.89 -24.25
C ARG A 224 -11.21 -12.11 -25.51
N GLU A 225 -11.62 -11.04 -26.19
CA GLU A 225 -12.51 -11.11 -27.38
C GLU A 225 -11.74 -11.43 -28.66
N TYR A 226 -10.54 -10.87 -28.83
CA TYR A 226 -9.66 -11.18 -29.97
C TYR A 226 -8.66 -12.29 -29.64
N ALA A 227 -8.75 -12.86 -28.43
CA ALA A 227 -8.02 -14.04 -28.02
C ALA A 227 -8.88 -14.92 -27.10
N ALA A 228 -9.65 -15.81 -27.71
CA ALA A 228 -9.44 -17.19 -27.28
C ALA A 228 -7.94 -17.44 -27.50
N CYS A 229 -7.11 -17.12 -26.49
CA CYS A 229 -5.66 -17.28 -26.53
C CYS A 229 -5.43 -18.64 -27.15
N LEU A 230 -4.79 -18.68 -28.31
CA LEU A 230 -4.56 -19.96 -28.95
C LEU A 230 -3.65 -20.78 -28.03
N PRO A 231 -3.72 -22.12 -28.07
CA PRO A 231 -2.73 -22.94 -27.38
C PRO A 231 -1.33 -22.40 -27.67
N PRO A 232 -0.44 -22.34 -26.65
CA PRO A 232 0.88 -21.77 -26.83
C PRO A 232 1.62 -22.54 -27.94
N ASP A 233 2.47 -21.84 -28.69
CA ASP A 233 3.42 -22.51 -29.58
C ASP A 233 4.29 -23.43 -28.69
N PRO A 234 4.47 -24.72 -29.02
CA PRO A 234 5.35 -25.62 -28.27
C PRO A 234 6.77 -25.07 -28.07
N LYS A 235 7.23 -24.15 -28.93
CA LYS A 235 8.52 -23.46 -28.81
C LYS A 235 8.48 -22.26 -27.85
N LEU A 236 7.29 -21.73 -27.55
CA LEU A 236 7.05 -20.56 -26.69
C LEU A 236 5.98 -20.87 -25.62
N PRO A 237 6.21 -21.86 -24.75
CA PRO A 237 5.17 -22.44 -23.89
C PRO A 237 4.53 -21.46 -22.88
N HIS A 238 5.20 -20.34 -22.59
CA HIS A 238 4.72 -19.33 -21.63
C HIS A 238 4.10 -18.09 -22.28
N LEU A 239 4.10 -18.02 -23.62
CA LEU A 239 3.47 -16.95 -24.39
C LEU A 239 2.16 -17.45 -25.00
N ALA A 240 1.16 -16.59 -25.03
CA ALA A 240 -0.10 -16.88 -25.70
C ALA A 240 -0.27 -15.99 -26.94
N PRO A 241 -0.59 -16.55 -28.11
CA PRO A 241 -1.01 -15.75 -29.25
C PRO A 241 -2.33 -15.07 -28.96
N CYS A 242 -2.40 -13.76 -29.20
CA CYS A 242 -3.57 -12.91 -29.07
C CYS A 242 -3.74 -12.03 -30.30
N TYR A 243 -4.83 -11.25 -30.34
CA TYR A 243 -5.13 -10.34 -31.44
C TYR A 243 -5.08 -11.05 -32.81
N ASN A 244 -5.91 -12.08 -32.96
CA ASN A 244 -5.94 -12.99 -34.12
C ASN A 244 -4.60 -13.69 -34.39
N GLY A 245 -3.85 -14.03 -33.33
CA GLY A 245 -2.56 -14.72 -33.42
C GLY A 245 -1.40 -13.86 -33.92
N THR A 246 -1.60 -12.54 -34.02
CA THR A 246 -0.58 -11.63 -34.56
C THR A 246 0.33 -10.99 -33.51
N VAL A 247 -0.04 -11.08 -32.24
CA VAL A 247 0.72 -10.56 -31.11
C VAL A 247 0.87 -11.67 -30.08
N ASN A 248 2.07 -11.89 -29.56
CA ASN A 248 2.26 -12.76 -28.40
C ASN A 248 2.18 -11.94 -27.12
N ILE A 249 1.33 -12.37 -26.19
CA ILE A 249 1.24 -11.81 -24.84
C ILE A 249 1.88 -12.76 -23.83
N GLY A 250 2.60 -12.20 -22.87
CA GLY A 250 3.19 -12.91 -21.76
C GLY A 250 2.82 -12.26 -20.43
N LEU A 251 2.60 -13.09 -19.41
CA LEU A 251 2.33 -12.61 -18.06
C LEU A 251 3.60 -12.53 -17.24
N LEU A 252 3.83 -11.37 -16.63
CA LEU A 252 4.96 -11.15 -15.75
C LEU A 252 4.78 -11.97 -14.46
N PRO A 253 5.85 -12.61 -13.98
CA PRO A 253 5.76 -13.50 -12.83
C PRO A 253 5.49 -12.72 -11.55
N MET A 254 4.46 -13.12 -10.79
CA MET A 254 3.96 -12.39 -9.63
C MET A 254 4.96 -12.33 -8.47
N ASP A 255 5.93 -13.26 -8.45
CA ASP A 255 7.01 -13.31 -7.46
C ASP A 255 8.18 -12.35 -7.81
N ARG A 256 8.22 -11.79 -9.03
CA ARG A 256 9.15 -10.73 -9.43
C ARG A 256 8.47 -9.39 -9.70
N PHE A 257 7.33 -9.37 -10.37
CA PHE A 257 6.54 -8.18 -10.64
C PHE A 257 5.31 -8.22 -9.76
N CYS A 258 5.50 -7.89 -8.48
CA CYS A 258 4.52 -8.17 -7.45
C CYS A 258 3.40 -7.14 -7.45
N GLY A 259 2.15 -7.61 -7.39
CA GLY A 259 1.03 -6.80 -6.90
C GLY A 259 1.19 -6.53 -5.40
N GLY A 260 0.49 -5.51 -4.90
CA GLY A 260 0.70 -5.04 -3.53
C GLY A 260 0.29 -6.07 -2.47
N TYR A 261 -0.72 -6.90 -2.75
CA TYR A 261 -1.06 -8.02 -1.85
C TYR A 261 0.10 -9.03 -1.76
N ILE A 262 0.65 -9.45 -2.90
CA ILE A 262 1.74 -10.43 -3.00
C ILE A 262 3.00 -9.96 -2.27
N TYR A 263 3.35 -8.67 -2.41
CA TYR A 263 4.56 -8.11 -1.82
C TYR A 263 4.40 -7.75 -0.34
N PHE A 264 3.31 -7.06 0.03
CA PHE A 264 3.18 -6.47 1.36
C PHE A 264 2.42 -7.35 2.37
N VAL A 265 1.46 -8.16 1.91
CA VAL A 265 0.64 -9.01 2.79
C VAL A 265 1.18 -10.43 2.78
N GLU A 266 1.26 -11.06 1.60
CA GLU A 266 1.75 -12.43 1.47
C GLU A 266 3.26 -12.53 1.70
N ARG A 267 3.98 -11.44 1.42
CA ARG A 267 5.46 -11.38 1.48
C ARG A 267 6.09 -12.51 0.68
N LEU A 268 5.52 -12.82 -0.49
CA LEU A 268 5.87 -14.00 -1.25
C LEU A 268 7.36 -14.04 -1.62
N PRO A 269 7.94 -13.00 -2.27
CA PRO A 269 9.36 -13.04 -2.61
C PRO A 269 10.24 -13.25 -1.36
N GLN A 270 9.89 -12.59 -0.25
CA GLN A 270 10.62 -12.68 1.00
C GLN A 270 10.56 -14.09 1.61
N ARG A 271 9.40 -14.75 1.59
CA ARG A 271 9.25 -16.14 2.06
C ARG A 271 10.02 -17.14 1.20
N MET A 272 10.18 -16.83 -0.09
CA MET A 272 10.91 -17.65 -1.05
C MET A 272 12.41 -17.37 -1.05
N GLY A 273 12.88 -16.34 -0.32
CA GLY A 273 14.28 -15.93 -0.36
C GLY A 273 14.71 -15.39 -1.73
N ILE A 274 13.76 -14.90 -2.53
CA ILE A 274 14.04 -14.26 -3.82
C ILE A 274 13.80 -12.77 -3.72
N GLU A 275 14.57 -12.02 -4.49
CA GLU A 275 14.35 -10.58 -4.60
C GLU A 275 13.43 -10.32 -5.82
N ALA A 276 12.45 -9.44 -5.61
CA ALA A 276 11.53 -8.98 -6.65
C ALA A 276 12.26 -8.11 -7.70
N ILE A 277 11.55 -7.72 -8.75
CA ILE A 277 11.96 -6.68 -9.70
C ILE A 277 11.24 -5.36 -9.40
N SER A 278 9.94 -5.45 -9.11
CA SER A 278 9.11 -4.31 -8.78
C SER A 278 7.97 -4.72 -7.87
N THR A 279 7.43 -3.74 -7.16
CA THR A 279 6.16 -3.86 -6.46
C THR A 279 5.22 -2.75 -6.91
N HIS A 280 3.99 -3.11 -7.26
CA HIS A 280 2.91 -2.17 -7.55
C HIS A 280 2.11 -1.98 -6.25
N ALA A 281 2.03 -0.77 -5.72
CA ALA A 281 1.27 -0.48 -4.50
C ALA A 281 -0.25 -0.50 -4.75
N THR A 282 -0.78 -1.69 -5.05
CA THR A 282 -2.20 -2.02 -5.19
C THR A 282 -2.72 -2.77 -3.96
N TYR A 283 -4.03 -3.03 -3.91
CA TYR A 283 -4.69 -3.75 -2.80
C TYR A 283 -4.60 -3.04 -1.44
N GLN A 284 -4.75 -1.71 -1.40
CA GLN A 284 -4.91 -0.92 -0.17
C GLN A 284 -6.39 -0.75 0.13
N VAL A 285 -6.79 -1.15 1.33
CA VAL A 285 -8.19 -1.23 1.73
C VAL A 285 -8.57 0.07 2.42
N HIS A 286 -9.38 0.90 1.75
CA HIS A 286 -9.81 2.22 2.25
C HIS A 286 -8.64 3.17 2.58
N GLN A 287 -7.46 2.87 2.01
CA GLN A 287 -6.12 3.45 2.16
C GLN A 287 -5.87 4.89 1.73
N GLY A 288 -6.44 5.22 0.58
CA GLY A 288 -5.92 6.27 -0.28
C GLY A 288 -4.41 6.12 -0.55
N LEU A 289 -3.73 7.26 -0.68
CA LEU A 289 -2.29 7.34 -0.93
C LEU A 289 -1.45 7.09 0.33
N ASP A 290 -2.00 7.33 1.53
CA ASP A 290 -1.23 7.23 2.77
C ASP A 290 -0.89 5.79 3.12
N GLY A 291 -1.84 4.86 2.93
CA GLY A 291 -1.58 3.42 3.09
C GLY A 291 -0.54 2.88 2.11
N LYS A 292 -0.57 3.35 0.86
CA LYS A 292 0.45 2.99 -0.14
C LYS A 292 1.84 3.44 0.31
N ARG A 293 1.94 4.68 0.82
CA ARG A 293 3.21 5.27 1.21
C ARG A 293 3.77 4.56 2.43
N GLU A 294 2.92 4.21 3.39
CA GLU A 294 3.36 3.47 4.56
C GLU A 294 3.85 2.06 4.20
N ARG A 295 3.19 1.35 3.27
CA ARG A 295 3.70 0.06 2.76
C ARG A 295 5.07 0.18 2.11
N LEU A 296 5.29 1.21 1.29
CA LEU A 296 6.60 1.46 0.68
C LEU A 296 7.65 1.83 1.73
N ARG A 297 7.33 2.69 2.71
CA ARG A 297 8.22 3.02 3.82
C ARG A 297 8.60 1.79 4.64
N HIS A 298 7.62 0.96 4.98
CA HIS A 298 7.85 -0.28 5.71
C HIS A 298 8.79 -1.24 4.95
N ALA A 299 8.73 -1.24 3.62
CA ALA A 299 9.63 -2.02 2.77
C ALA A 299 10.96 -1.30 2.43
N HIS A 300 11.21 -0.10 2.97
CA HIS A 300 12.36 0.77 2.64
C HIS A 300 12.44 1.15 1.15
N LEU A 301 11.28 1.26 0.50
CA LEU A 301 11.11 1.59 -0.92
C LEU A 301 10.59 3.01 -1.15
N TRP A 302 10.62 3.86 -0.12
CA TRP A 302 10.24 5.26 -0.21
C TRP A 302 11.47 6.16 -0.12
N TYR A 303 11.88 6.72 -1.26
CA TYR A 303 13.14 7.43 -1.47
C TYR A 303 13.05 8.95 -1.28
N LEU A 304 11.88 9.47 -0.91
CA LEU A 304 11.62 10.91 -0.81
C LEU A 304 11.65 11.46 0.61
N ASP A 305 11.78 10.61 1.63
CA ASP A 305 11.85 11.08 3.00
C ASP A 305 13.20 11.79 3.27
N GLY A 306 13.12 13.00 3.83
CA GLY A 306 14.27 13.82 4.20
C GLY A 306 14.84 13.48 5.58
N ALA A 307 15.90 14.20 5.97
CA ALA A 307 16.57 14.01 7.25
C ALA A 307 15.60 14.20 8.44
N GLU A 308 14.60 15.08 8.33
CA GLU A 308 13.57 15.33 9.33
C GLU A 308 12.67 14.12 9.61
N TYR A 309 12.45 13.27 8.62
CA TYR A 309 11.71 12.02 8.81
C TYR A 309 12.52 11.06 9.69
N TYR A 310 13.80 10.92 9.38
CA TYR A 310 14.73 10.03 10.10
C TYR A 310 15.20 10.62 11.43
N ALA A 311 15.15 11.94 11.60
CA ALA A 311 15.63 12.66 12.78
C ALA A 311 14.56 13.47 13.53
N PRO A 312 13.54 12.81 14.13
CA PRO A 312 12.54 13.53 14.92
C PRO A 312 13.18 14.22 16.13
N ALA A 313 12.80 15.48 16.38
CA ALA A 313 13.44 16.35 17.39
C ALA A 313 13.42 15.74 18.80
N GLY A 314 12.28 15.17 19.22
CA GLY A 314 12.12 14.49 20.52
C GLY A 314 12.74 13.08 20.58
N GLY A 315 13.32 12.59 19.48
CA GLY A 315 13.69 11.19 19.33
C GLY A 315 12.47 10.28 19.18
N VAL A 316 12.72 8.98 19.32
CA VAL A 316 11.72 7.94 19.12
C VAL A 316 11.49 7.10 20.38
N LEU A 317 10.27 6.59 20.47
CA LEU A 317 9.85 5.55 21.39
C LEU A 317 9.70 4.27 20.58
N SER A 318 10.32 3.18 21.02
CA SER A 318 10.17 1.84 20.47
C SER A 318 9.68 0.91 21.57
N MET A 319 9.21 -0.26 21.19
CA MET A 319 8.69 -1.24 22.15
C MET A 319 9.09 -2.64 21.75
N ALA A 320 9.19 -3.53 22.73
CA ALA A 320 9.26 -4.96 22.51
C ALA A 320 8.04 -5.43 21.69
N PRO A 321 8.13 -6.59 21.00
CA PRO A 321 6.98 -7.18 20.33
C PRO A 321 5.77 -7.26 21.27
N MET A 322 4.60 -6.90 20.74
CA MET A 322 3.37 -6.92 21.53
C MET A 322 3.08 -8.34 22.03
N ALA A 323 2.69 -8.44 23.30
CA ALA A 323 2.17 -9.68 23.85
C ALA A 323 0.90 -10.09 23.09
N LEU A 324 0.70 -11.40 22.94
CA LEU A 324 -0.50 -11.98 22.34
C LEU A 324 -1.44 -12.54 23.43
N PRO A 325 -2.75 -12.65 23.19
CA PRO A 325 -3.67 -13.32 24.11
C PRO A 325 -3.22 -14.75 24.43
N ALA A 326 -3.47 -15.21 25.65
CA ALA A 326 -3.00 -16.53 26.12
C ALA A 326 -3.47 -17.71 25.23
N TRP A 327 -4.66 -17.61 24.64
CA TRP A 327 -5.20 -18.65 23.76
C TRP A 327 -4.41 -18.81 22.44
N MET A 328 -3.59 -17.82 22.05
CA MET A 328 -2.71 -17.95 20.88
C MET A 328 -1.62 -19.03 21.06
N ALA A 329 -1.39 -19.50 22.30
CA ALA A 329 -0.53 -20.63 22.58
C ALA A 329 -1.20 -22.00 22.33
N ASP A 330 -2.53 -22.05 22.15
CA ASP A 330 -3.26 -23.26 21.81
C ASP A 330 -3.23 -23.48 20.29
N GLU A 331 -2.28 -24.29 19.82
CA GLU A 331 -2.11 -24.61 18.40
C GLU A 331 -3.36 -25.24 17.77
N ALA A 332 -4.13 -26.03 18.52
CA ALA A 332 -5.34 -26.65 18.00
C ALA A 332 -6.43 -25.60 17.77
N LEU A 333 -6.56 -24.64 18.68
CA LEU A 333 -7.47 -23.51 18.56
C LEU A 333 -7.06 -22.58 17.41
N VAL A 334 -5.77 -22.24 17.33
CA VAL A 334 -5.20 -21.44 16.23
C VAL A 334 -5.38 -22.14 14.88
N ARG A 335 -5.18 -23.45 14.79
CA ARG A 335 -5.42 -24.19 13.56
C ARG A 335 -6.90 -24.21 13.18
N ARG A 336 -7.78 -24.44 14.15
CA ARG A 336 -9.24 -24.51 13.94
C ARG A 336 -9.80 -23.20 13.41
N TYR A 337 -9.37 -22.06 13.97
CA TYR A 337 -9.95 -20.76 13.67
C TYR A 337 -9.04 -19.84 12.83
N GLY A 338 -7.75 -20.11 12.77
CA GLY A 338 -6.77 -19.39 11.94
C GLY A 338 -6.57 -20.00 10.55
N GLU A 339 -6.61 -21.33 10.40
CA GLU A 339 -6.19 -22.01 9.16
C GLU A 339 -7.31 -22.57 8.25
N GLY A 340 -8.58 -22.24 8.53
CA GLY A 340 -9.69 -22.44 7.57
C GLY A 340 -10.36 -23.82 7.58
N GLY A 341 -10.83 -24.29 8.75
CA GLY A 341 -11.81 -25.39 8.83
C GLY A 341 -13.18 -25.03 8.23
N ASP A 342 -13.99 -26.05 7.91
CA ASP A 342 -15.27 -25.98 7.16
C ASP A 342 -16.22 -24.84 7.65
N LEU A 343 -16.71 -24.05 6.69
CA LEU A 343 -17.02 -22.61 6.81
C LEU A 343 -18.53 -22.29 6.89
N ARG A 344 -19.24 -22.83 7.88
CA ARG A 344 -20.57 -22.29 8.23
C ARG A 344 -20.70 -21.97 9.73
N ASP A 345 -20.30 -22.88 10.61
CA ASP A 345 -20.34 -22.63 12.07
C ASP A 345 -19.09 -21.93 12.65
N ALA A 346 -17.95 -21.97 11.95
CA ALA A 346 -16.66 -21.51 12.47
C ALA A 346 -16.39 -19.99 12.29
N HIS A 347 -17.15 -19.29 11.45
CA HIS A 347 -16.78 -17.93 11.04
C HIS A 347 -17.10 -16.86 12.08
N LYS A 348 -18.20 -17.01 12.85
CA LYS A 348 -18.50 -16.13 14.00
C LYS A 348 -17.37 -16.17 15.03
N ASN A 349 -16.96 -17.38 15.43
CA ASN A 349 -15.90 -17.58 16.42
C ASN A 349 -14.55 -17.07 15.90
N ARG A 350 -14.23 -17.34 14.63
CA ARG A 350 -13.03 -16.79 13.96
C ARG A 350 -12.99 -15.27 13.98
N THR A 351 -14.10 -14.61 13.67
CA THR A 351 -14.20 -13.14 13.72
C THR A 351 -14.06 -12.63 15.15
N LEU A 352 -14.74 -13.22 16.13
CA LEU A 352 -14.60 -12.81 17.54
C LEU A 352 -13.16 -12.95 18.04
N MET A 353 -12.50 -14.07 17.74
CA MET A 353 -11.10 -14.30 18.09
C MET A 353 -10.15 -13.32 17.38
N HIS A 354 -10.42 -12.99 16.12
CA HIS A 354 -9.66 -11.98 15.40
C HIS A 354 -9.76 -10.61 16.09
N PHE A 355 -10.97 -10.19 16.48
CA PHE A 355 -11.16 -8.93 17.20
C PHE A 355 -10.51 -8.95 18.58
N GLU A 356 -10.61 -10.05 19.33
CA GLU A 356 -9.93 -10.21 20.61
C GLU A 356 -8.40 -10.06 20.46
N LEU A 357 -7.81 -10.72 19.45
CA LEU A 357 -6.38 -10.62 19.12
C LEU A 357 -5.95 -9.19 18.77
N VAL A 358 -6.68 -8.53 17.85
CA VAL A 358 -6.32 -7.18 17.41
C VAL A 358 -6.53 -6.17 18.54
N HIS A 359 -7.63 -6.27 19.28
CA HIS A 359 -7.93 -5.37 20.40
C HIS A 359 -6.90 -5.49 21.53
N PHE A 360 -6.48 -6.70 21.88
CA PHE A 360 -5.41 -6.92 22.87
C PHE A 360 -4.10 -6.20 22.49
N GLN A 361 -3.77 -6.19 21.19
CA GLN A 361 -2.64 -5.44 20.66
C GLN A 361 -2.91 -3.92 20.64
N LEU A 362 -4.12 -3.48 20.28
CA LEU A 362 -4.50 -2.06 20.32
C LEU A 362 -4.41 -1.46 21.72
N ARG A 363 -4.76 -2.19 22.78
CA ARG A 363 -4.54 -1.74 24.17
C ARG A 363 -3.08 -1.44 24.46
N GLN A 364 -2.17 -2.29 23.98
CA GLN A 364 -0.73 -2.09 24.13
C GLN A 364 -0.25 -0.87 23.34
N LEU A 365 -0.69 -0.76 22.09
CA LEU A 365 -0.39 0.40 21.26
C LEU A 365 -0.93 1.71 21.86
N ARG A 366 -2.14 1.72 22.41
CA ARG A 366 -2.72 2.89 23.10
C ARG A 366 -1.81 3.38 24.22
N ASN A 367 -1.31 2.47 25.04
CA ASN A 367 -0.42 2.83 26.16
C ASN A 367 0.91 3.41 25.65
N ALA A 368 1.48 2.83 24.59
CA ALA A 368 2.69 3.35 23.95
C ALA A 368 2.48 4.73 23.32
N LEU A 369 1.34 4.96 22.65
CA LEU A 369 0.95 6.25 22.09
C LEU A 369 0.77 7.32 23.19
N ALA A 370 0.17 6.95 24.31
CA ALA A 370 0.02 7.86 25.45
C ALA A 370 1.38 8.28 26.02
N LEU A 371 2.30 7.32 26.22
CA LEU A 371 3.68 7.63 26.62
C LEU A 371 4.40 8.53 25.60
N GLY A 372 4.27 8.23 24.31
CA GLY A 372 4.83 9.06 23.24
C GLY A 372 4.31 10.50 23.32
N ALA A 373 3.01 10.68 23.55
CA ALA A 373 2.40 12.00 23.71
C ALA A 373 2.88 12.73 24.96
N MET A 374 2.96 12.05 26.12
CA MET A 374 3.45 12.64 27.38
C MET A 374 4.91 13.10 27.28
N LEU A 375 5.74 12.37 26.53
CA LEU A 375 7.18 12.62 26.39
C LEU A 375 7.55 13.48 25.18
N GLY A 376 6.58 13.80 24.30
CA GLY A 376 6.85 14.50 23.05
C GLY A 376 7.72 13.68 22.06
N ARG A 377 7.57 12.36 22.05
CA ARG A 377 8.37 11.43 21.24
C ARG A 377 7.54 10.80 20.12
N THR A 378 8.21 10.49 19.01
CA THR A 378 7.59 9.79 17.87
C THR A 378 7.58 8.28 18.14
N LEU A 379 6.42 7.63 18.04
CA LEU A 379 6.32 6.18 18.26
C LEU A 379 6.74 5.40 17.00
N VAL A 380 7.68 4.47 17.14
CA VAL A 380 7.91 3.39 16.18
C VAL A 380 6.81 2.36 16.42
N MET A 381 5.89 2.24 15.46
CA MET A 381 4.74 1.35 15.56
C MET A 381 5.18 -0.11 15.67
N PRO A 382 4.47 -0.95 16.45
CA PRO A 382 4.74 -2.39 16.47
C PRO A 382 4.13 -3.09 15.26
N ASP A 383 4.59 -4.31 14.99
CA ASP A 383 3.94 -5.23 14.07
C ASP A 383 2.65 -5.80 14.67
N PHE A 384 1.61 -5.93 13.84
CA PHE A 384 0.34 -6.53 14.25
C PHE A 384 0.23 -7.97 13.75
N THR A 385 -0.05 -8.91 14.66
CA THR A 385 -0.45 -10.27 14.29
C THR A 385 -1.96 -10.32 14.10
N VAL A 386 -2.43 -10.85 12.97
CA VAL A 386 -3.85 -10.97 12.65
C VAL A 386 -4.21 -12.37 12.18
N LEU A 387 -5.48 -12.75 12.35
CA LEU A 387 -6.03 -14.02 11.82
C LEU A 387 -6.74 -13.87 10.47
N LEU A 388 -7.14 -12.65 10.10
CA LEU A 388 -8.02 -12.38 8.96
C LEU A 388 -7.46 -11.24 8.13
N ASP A 389 -7.59 -11.36 6.82
CA ASP A 389 -7.35 -10.26 5.90
C ASP A 389 -8.40 -9.16 6.06
N ASN A 390 -8.01 -7.94 5.71
CA ASN A 390 -8.93 -6.83 5.50
C ASN A 390 -9.12 -6.62 3.99
N THR A 391 -10.33 -6.31 3.52
CA THR A 391 -10.66 -6.12 2.09
C THR A 391 -11.73 -5.06 1.87
N TRP A 392 -12.06 -4.69 0.62
CA TRP A 392 -13.13 -3.72 0.31
C TRP A 392 -14.45 -4.39 -0.11
N TYR A 393 -14.61 -5.70 0.09
CA TYR A 393 -15.83 -6.44 -0.24
C TYR A 393 -16.10 -7.56 0.78
N PRO A 394 -17.34 -8.09 0.87
CA PRO A 394 -17.65 -9.15 1.82
C PRO A 394 -16.90 -10.46 1.55
N MET A 395 -16.26 -11.02 2.58
CA MET A 395 -15.49 -12.26 2.49
C MET A 395 -15.37 -12.98 3.84
N ASN A 396 -14.95 -14.25 3.79
CA ASN A 396 -14.79 -15.09 4.99
C ASN A 396 -13.43 -14.88 5.72
N GLY A 397 -12.82 -13.71 5.56
CA GLY A 397 -11.56 -13.32 6.20
C GLY A 397 -10.28 -13.84 5.53
N ALA A 398 -10.35 -14.19 4.24
CA ALA A 398 -9.20 -14.50 3.38
C ALA A 398 -9.54 -14.18 1.92
N TRP A 399 -8.57 -13.70 1.14
CA TRP A 399 -8.74 -13.42 -0.29
C TRP A 399 -9.18 -14.66 -1.09
N PRO A 400 -10.19 -14.55 -1.98
CA PRO A 400 -10.57 -15.64 -2.88
C PRO A 400 -9.35 -16.12 -3.69
N GLY A 401 -9.16 -17.44 -3.76
CA GLY A 401 -7.97 -18.03 -4.39
C GLY A 401 -6.78 -18.25 -3.44
N PHE A 402 -6.80 -17.63 -2.25
CA PHE A 402 -5.83 -17.86 -1.18
C PHE A 402 -6.44 -18.70 -0.08
N ARG A 403 -6.04 -19.97 -0.02
CA ARG A 403 -6.64 -20.94 0.90
C ARG A 403 -6.04 -20.92 2.31
N LYS A 404 -4.91 -20.23 2.54
CA LYS A 404 -4.25 -20.19 3.86
C LYS A 404 -3.39 -18.94 4.08
N LEU A 405 -3.73 -18.18 5.11
CA LEU A 405 -2.75 -17.51 5.98
C LEU A 405 -3.22 -17.80 7.42
N GLY A 406 -2.42 -18.54 8.19
CA GLY A 406 -2.59 -18.65 9.64
C GLY A 406 -2.34 -17.29 10.30
N PRO A 407 -2.06 -17.20 11.60
CA PRO A 407 -1.62 -15.93 12.17
C PRO A 407 -0.47 -15.34 11.32
N PHE A 408 -0.63 -14.11 10.86
CA PHE A 408 0.36 -13.44 10.03
C PHE A 408 0.58 -12.00 10.48
N VAL A 409 1.75 -11.46 10.17
CA VAL A 409 2.06 -10.06 10.41
C VAL A 409 1.38 -9.22 9.34
N ALA A 410 0.38 -8.43 9.73
CA ALA A 410 -0.37 -7.57 8.83
C ALA A 410 0.37 -6.25 8.59
N PRO A 411 0.29 -5.68 7.38
CA PRO A 411 0.62 -4.27 7.18
C PRO A 411 -0.16 -3.37 8.15
N LEU A 412 0.45 -2.26 8.57
CA LEU A 412 -0.16 -1.33 9.52
C LEU A 412 -1.53 -0.81 9.03
N ASP A 413 -1.69 -0.68 7.71
CA ASP A 413 -2.91 -0.22 7.05
C ASP A 413 -4.07 -1.24 7.07
N HIS A 414 -3.85 -2.46 7.57
CA HIS A 414 -4.93 -3.41 7.89
C HIS A 414 -5.63 -3.04 9.21
N VAL A 415 -4.91 -2.51 10.19
CA VAL A 415 -5.40 -2.31 11.57
C VAL A 415 -5.61 -0.84 11.93
N LEU A 416 -4.82 0.07 11.35
CA LEU A 416 -4.87 1.51 11.62
C LEU A 416 -5.14 2.29 10.35
N HIS A 417 -5.89 3.39 10.43
CA HIS A 417 -6.20 4.30 9.35
C HIS A 417 -5.13 5.39 9.23
N MET A 418 -4.27 5.25 8.23
CA MET A 418 -3.08 6.07 7.99
C MET A 418 -3.41 7.54 7.78
N THR A 419 -4.41 7.85 6.96
CA THR A 419 -4.88 9.24 6.77
C THR A 419 -5.39 9.85 8.07
N GLN A 420 -6.08 9.07 8.91
CA GLN A 420 -6.55 9.58 10.21
C GLN A 420 -5.40 9.76 11.19
N LEU A 421 -4.37 8.90 11.19
CA LEU A 421 -3.16 9.14 12.00
C LEU A 421 -2.52 10.48 11.64
N GLN A 422 -2.46 10.82 10.34
CA GLN A 422 -1.90 12.08 9.85
C GLN A 422 -2.79 13.28 10.18
N ASN A 423 -4.09 13.20 9.86
CA ASN A 423 -5.05 14.28 10.15
C ASN A 423 -5.15 14.61 11.63
N ASN A 424 -4.93 13.62 12.50
CA ASN A 424 -4.95 13.79 13.95
C ASN A 424 -3.55 14.10 14.53
N ASN A 425 -2.54 14.38 13.71
CA ASN A 425 -1.18 14.69 14.15
C ASN A 425 -0.58 13.65 15.11
N VAL A 426 -0.84 12.36 14.86
CA VAL A 426 -0.20 11.29 15.61
C VAL A 426 1.24 11.15 15.10
N ALA A 427 2.22 11.36 15.98
CA ALA A 427 3.63 11.25 15.63
C ALA A 427 4.05 9.77 15.62
N TYR A 428 4.22 9.20 14.42
CA TYR A 428 4.62 7.79 14.28
C TYR A 428 5.64 7.54 13.17
N ARG A 429 6.26 6.36 13.22
CA ARG A 429 7.04 5.72 12.15
C ARG A 429 6.63 4.24 12.05
N GLY A 430 6.79 3.64 10.87
CA GLY A 430 6.53 2.20 10.66
C GLY A 430 7.47 1.31 11.48
N SER A 431 7.12 0.04 11.64
CA SER A 431 7.84 -0.91 12.51
C SER A 431 9.29 -1.15 12.11
N THR A 432 9.58 -1.15 10.80
CA THR A 432 10.93 -1.33 10.26
C THR A 432 11.76 -0.03 10.24
N PHE A 433 11.30 1.06 10.85
CA PHE A 433 11.99 2.35 10.84
C PHE A 433 13.41 2.27 11.40
N LEU A 434 13.60 1.55 12.51
CA LEU A 434 14.91 1.39 13.15
C LEU A 434 15.89 0.53 12.33
N ASP A 435 15.37 -0.27 11.40
CA ASP A 435 16.17 -1.13 10.51
C ASP A 435 16.59 -0.40 9.23
N HIS A 436 16.01 0.77 8.95
CA HIS A 436 16.31 1.54 7.75
C HIS A 436 17.79 1.93 7.72
N PRO A 437 18.51 1.82 6.59
CA PRO A 437 19.95 2.13 6.50
C PRO A 437 20.33 3.51 7.05
N CYS A 438 19.57 4.56 6.71
CA CYS A 438 19.76 5.92 7.25
C CYS A 438 19.69 6.01 8.79
N ILE A 439 18.97 5.09 9.44
CA ILE A 439 18.88 5.00 10.91
C ILE A 439 19.95 4.06 11.42
N ARG A 440 20.04 2.83 10.92
CA ARG A 440 21.01 1.84 11.41
C ARG A 440 22.45 2.36 11.42
N ASP A 441 22.82 3.12 10.40
CA ASP A 441 24.20 3.57 10.20
C ASP A 441 24.46 4.99 10.76
N GLY A 442 23.40 5.77 11.06
CA GLY A 442 23.46 7.15 11.58
C GLY A 442 22.98 7.34 13.02
N TYR A 443 22.07 6.48 13.49
CA TYR A 443 21.66 6.33 14.89
C TYR A 443 22.49 5.25 15.54
N ALA A 444 23.77 5.55 15.78
CA ALA A 444 24.61 4.64 16.54
C ALA A 444 23.89 4.25 17.85
N THR A 445 23.95 2.95 18.14
CA THR A 445 23.59 2.23 19.37
C THR A 445 23.89 2.94 20.70
N ALA A 446 24.62 4.06 20.70
CA ALA A 446 25.08 4.84 21.85
C ALA A 446 23.99 5.67 22.58
N GLN A 447 22.75 5.74 22.11
CA GLN A 447 21.69 6.57 22.73
C GLN A 447 20.36 5.81 22.89
N ARG A 448 20.43 4.54 23.33
CA ARG A 448 19.28 3.71 23.68
C ARG A 448 19.11 3.63 25.20
N LEU A 449 17.89 3.87 25.68
CA LEU A 449 17.47 3.64 27.06
C LEU A 449 16.44 2.51 27.09
N ALA A 450 16.67 1.46 27.86
CA ALA A 450 15.64 0.47 28.15
C ALA A 450 14.72 0.96 29.30
N VAL A 451 13.42 0.77 29.18
CA VAL A 451 12.44 1.16 30.20
C VAL A 451 11.55 -0.03 30.53
N ALA A 452 11.53 -0.39 31.80
CA ALA A 452 10.74 -1.47 32.35
C ALA A 452 9.67 -0.95 33.32
N PHE A 453 8.58 -1.70 33.45
CA PHE A 453 7.52 -1.42 34.41
C PHE A 453 7.32 -2.64 35.32
N GLU A 454 7.69 -2.50 36.60
CA GLU A 454 7.70 -3.61 37.56
C GLU A 454 6.75 -3.32 38.74
N PRO A 455 6.00 -4.31 39.25
CA PRO A 455 5.15 -4.13 40.42
C PRO A 455 5.96 -3.72 41.65
N GLY A 456 5.56 -2.64 42.33
CA GLY A 456 6.20 -2.20 43.57
C GLY A 456 7.59 -1.55 43.41
N ALA A 457 8.07 -1.34 42.17
CA ALA A 457 9.32 -0.63 41.93
C ALA A 457 9.22 0.85 42.33
N PRO A 458 10.23 1.44 42.99
CA PRO A 458 10.23 2.87 43.27
C PRO A 458 10.43 3.66 41.96
N ALA A 459 9.75 4.80 41.83
CA ALA A 459 9.98 5.70 40.71
C ALA A 459 11.38 6.36 40.86
N PRO A 460 12.24 6.31 39.82
CA PRO A 460 13.56 6.90 39.89
C PRO A 460 13.49 8.43 39.76
N THR A 461 14.46 9.11 40.35
CA THR A 461 14.62 10.55 40.17
C THR A 461 15.16 10.86 38.77
N ALA A 462 14.95 12.10 38.30
CA ALA A 462 15.49 12.56 37.01
C ALA A 462 17.02 12.38 36.91
N GLU A 463 17.74 12.54 38.01
CA GLU A 463 19.19 12.36 38.08
C GLU A 463 19.61 10.90 37.94
N GLN A 464 18.91 9.99 38.65
CA GLN A 464 19.11 8.54 38.53
C GLN A 464 18.84 8.07 37.10
N ALA A 465 17.77 8.58 36.48
CA ALA A 465 17.40 8.20 35.12
C ALA A 465 18.41 8.73 34.08
N ARG A 466 18.90 9.97 34.21
CA ARG A 466 19.69 10.67 33.17
C ARG A 466 20.92 9.93 32.67
N THR A 467 21.56 9.13 33.52
CA THR A 467 22.80 8.39 33.19
C THR A 467 22.58 6.89 33.05
N ALA A 468 21.36 6.40 33.32
CA ALA A 468 21.06 4.99 33.30
C ALA A 468 20.91 4.47 31.86
N SER A 469 21.38 3.25 31.63
CA SER A 469 21.10 2.49 30.40
C SER A 469 19.77 1.74 30.47
N ARG A 470 19.23 1.55 31.69
CA ARG A 470 17.92 0.96 31.96
C ARG A 470 17.24 1.70 33.12
N VAL A 471 15.99 2.08 32.94
CA VAL A 471 15.12 2.72 33.95
C VAL A 471 13.97 1.77 34.28
N VAL A 472 13.69 1.60 35.56
CA VAL A 472 12.53 0.83 36.05
C VAL A 472 11.54 1.79 36.68
N LEU A 473 10.30 1.77 36.21
CA LEU A 473 9.18 2.52 36.77
C LEU A 473 8.19 1.56 37.46
N PRO A 474 7.39 2.03 38.43
CA PRO A 474 6.28 1.23 38.95
C PRO A 474 5.27 0.92 37.84
N LYS A 475 4.69 -0.28 37.84
CA LYS A 475 3.47 -0.53 37.04
C LYS A 475 2.35 0.43 37.46
N GLY A 476 1.63 0.96 36.47
CA GLY A 476 0.63 2.00 36.70
C GLY A 476 1.24 3.34 37.09
N ALA A 477 2.44 3.65 36.61
CA ALA A 477 3.08 4.94 36.88
C ALA A 477 2.21 6.13 36.44
N THR A 478 2.23 7.21 37.22
CA THR A 478 1.52 8.45 36.88
C THR A 478 2.26 9.22 35.79
N GLN A 479 1.57 10.14 35.09
CA GLN A 479 2.22 10.98 34.08
C GLN A 479 3.38 11.77 34.70
N ALA A 480 3.21 12.34 35.91
CA ALA A 480 4.27 13.01 36.64
C ALA A 480 5.52 12.13 36.86
N GLN A 481 5.36 10.87 37.26
CA GLN A 481 6.48 9.94 37.48
C GLN A 481 7.24 9.65 36.19
N VAL A 482 6.51 9.36 35.11
CA VAL A 482 7.08 9.07 33.79
C VAL A 482 7.81 10.30 33.23
N VAL A 483 7.19 11.47 33.28
CA VAL A 483 7.73 12.73 32.76
C VAL A 483 9.00 13.12 33.51
N ALA A 484 8.97 13.05 34.85
CA ALA A 484 10.13 13.36 35.69
C ALA A 484 11.33 12.45 35.39
N ALA A 485 11.09 11.17 35.11
CA ALA A 485 12.16 10.23 34.79
C ALA A 485 12.68 10.36 33.35
N LEU A 486 11.81 10.59 32.36
CA LEU A 486 12.13 10.31 30.96
C LEU A 486 12.11 11.50 30.00
N GLN A 487 11.39 12.60 30.30
CA GLN A 487 11.15 13.68 29.33
C GLN A 487 12.46 14.33 28.84
N HIS A 488 13.39 14.55 29.77
CA HIS A 488 14.69 15.17 29.48
C HIS A 488 15.84 14.18 29.33
N HIS A 489 15.53 12.88 29.18
CA HIS A 489 16.57 11.87 29.00
C HIS A 489 17.29 12.05 27.66
N PRO A 490 18.64 12.04 27.61
CA PRO A 490 19.41 12.33 26.39
C PRO A 490 19.29 11.24 25.30
N ALA A 491 18.79 10.06 25.65
CA ALA A 491 18.57 8.97 24.70
C ALA A 491 17.67 9.41 23.53
N LYS A 492 18.10 9.09 22.31
CA LYS A 492 17.32 9.29 21.09
C LYS A 492 16.32 8.18 20.87
N VAL A 493 16.57 7.00 21.45
CA VAL A 493 15.66 5.86 21.42
C VAL A 493 15.35 5.45 22.84
N ILE A 494 14.09 5.57 23.24
CA ILE A 494 13.58 4.93 24.45
C ILE A 494 12.92 3.63 24.02
N HIS A 495 13.32 2.51 24.61
CA HIS A 495 12.80 1.18 24.31
C HIS A 495 11.99 0.65 25.48
N LEU A 496 10.70 0.44 25.28
CA LEU A 496 9.78 -0.11 26.27
C LEU A 496 9.87 -1.65 26.25
N GLU A 497 10.26 -2.25 27.38
CA GLU A 497 10.34 -3.72 27.51
C GLU A 497 8.93 -4.37 27.54
N SER A 498 7.91 -3.62 27.92
CA SER A 498 6.50 -4.02 27.89
C SER A 498 5.59 -2.79 27.81
N THR A 499 4.37 -2.99 27.35
CA THR A 499 3.34 -1.95 27.25
C THR A 499 2.02 -2.32 27.92
N LEU A 500 1.98 -3.45 28.61
CA LEU A 500 0.82 -3.86 29.41
C LEU A 500 0.91 -3.25 30.82
N ASP A 501 -0.16 -2.55 31.21
CA ASP A 501 -0.34 -2.01 32.56
C ASP A 501 0.79 -1.09 33.04
N ILE A 502 1.30 -0.29 32.10
CA ILE A 502 2.48 0.57 32.32
C ILE A 502 2.16 1.90 32.99
N ILE A 503 1.03 2.54 32.65
CA ILE A 503 0.67 3.87 33.14
C ILE A 503 -0.78 3.95 33.62
N SER A 504 -1.06 4.86 34.54
CA SER A 504 -2.41 5.14 35.05
C SER A 504 -3.25 5.99 34.10
N GLY A 505 -2.63 6.71 33.16
CA GLY A 505 -3.29 7.67 32.27
C GLY A 505 -2.69 9.06 32.40
N PHE A 506 -3.36 10.06 31.82
CA PHE A 506 -2.96 11.46 31.96
C PHE A 506 -3.44 12.02 33.31
N ASP A 507 -2.61 12.84 33.95
CA ASP A 507 -2.92 13.45 35.24
C ASP A 507 -4.03 14.51 35.10
N ASP A 508 -4.08 15.22 33.96
CA ASP A 508 -5.15 16.15 33.60
C ASP A 508 -6.26 15.44 32.78
N PRO A 509 -7.52 15.39 33.27
CA PRO A 509 -8.65 14.84 32.52
C PRO A 509 -8.87 15.48 31.14
N ALA A 510 -8.56 16.78 30.98
CA ALA A 510 -8.68 17.44 29.69
C ALA A 510 -7.62 16.96 28.68
N GLU A 511 -6.41 16.67 29.14
CA GLU A 511 -5.37 16.03 28.31
C GLU A 511 -5.75 14.59 27.95
N GLN A 512 -6.29 13.83 28.90
CA GLN A 512 -6.80 12.48 28.68
C GLN A 512 -7.87 12.46 27.57
N GLU A 513 -8.82 13.38 27.61
CA GLU A 513 -9.90 13.49 26.61
C GLU A 513 -9.35 13.92 25.24
N ARG A 514 -8.43 14.89 25.20
CA ARG A 514 -7.77 15.31 23.94
C ARG A 514 -7.00 14.16 23.30
N PHE A 515 -6.26 13.39 24.10
CA PHE A 515 -5.56 12.20 23.63
C PHE A 515 -6.56 11.16 23.10
N ALA A 516 -7.63 10.90 23.86
CA ALA A 516 -8.64 9.93 23.47
C ALA A 516 -9.31 10.30 22.14
N SER A 517 -9.76 11.54 22.00
CA SER A 517 -10.33 12.08 20.77
C SER A 517 -9.38 11.94 19.57
N ARG A 518 -8.10 12.23 19.77
CA ARG A 518 -7.05 12.13 18.74
C ARG A 518 -6.92 10.72 18.17
N ILE A 519 -6.96 9.70 19.03
CA ILE A 519 -6.75 8.30 18.58
C ILE A 519 -8.05 7.57 18.24
N ASN A 520 -9.22 8.01 18.71
CA ASN A 520 -10.50 7.29 18.56
C ASN A 520 -10.89 7.01 17.09
N ARG A 521 -10.47 7.87 16.15
CA ARG A 521 -10.74 7.73 14.71
C ARG A 521 -9.64 7.01 13.93
N THR A 522 -8.56 6.60 14.61
CA THR A 522 -7.38 6.02 13.97
C THR A 522 -7.41 4.49 13.82
N PRO A 523 -8.19 3.69 14.57
CA PRO A 523 -8.42 2.30 14.21
C PRO A 523 -9.13 2.14 12.86
N MET A 524 -8.74 1.12 12.11
CA MET A 524 -9.31 0.79 10.81
C MET A 524 -10.63 0.03 10.93
N LEU A 525 -11.43 0.08 9.88
CA LEU A 525 -12.55 -0.82 9.65
C LEU A 525 -12.04 -2.16 9.13
N TRP A 526 -12.60 -3.25 9.62
CA TRP A 526 -12.44 -4.58 9.06
C TRP A 526 -13.66 -4.91 8.20
N CYS A 527 -13.43 -5.18 6.93
CA CYS A 527 -14.48 -5.44 5.94
C CYS A 527 -14.31 -6.78 5.21
N CYS A 528 -15.40 -7.50 4.93
CA CYS A 528 -16.77 -7.33 5.46
C CYS A 528 -17.40 -8.68 5.78
N ILE A 529 -18.28 -8.69 6.79
CA ILE A 529 -19.13 -9.83 7.11
C ILE A 529 -20.16 -10.01 5.98
N THR A 530 -20.27 -11.23 5.43
CA THR A 530 -21.29 -11.53 4.42
C THR A 530 -22.70 -11.50 5.02
N LYS A 531 -23.73 -11.24 4.20
CA LYS A 531 -25.14 -11.20 4.66
C LYS A 531 -25.54 -12.46 5.44
N ASN A 532 -25.15 -13.64 4.95
CA ASN A 532 -25.48 -14.91 5.60
C ASN A 532 -24.86 -14.99 7.00
N VAL A 533 -23.59 -14.59 7.11
CA VAL A 533 -22.88 -14.57 8.40
C VAL A 533 -23.45 -13.52 9.33
N ALA A 534 -23.78 -12.33 8.83
CA ALA A 534 -24.38 -11.28 9.66
C ALA A 534 -25.74 -11.75 10.21
N ASN A 535 -26.55 -12.42 9.39
CA ASN A 535 -27.81 -13.01 9.82
C ASN A 535 -27.61 -14.09 10.89
N ASP A 536 -26.63 -14.98 10.74
CA ASP A 536 -26.31 -16.02 11.73
C ASP A 536 -25.72 -15.43 13.03
N MET A 537 -24.90 -14.38 12.91
CA MET A 537 -24.24 -13.74 14.05
C MET A 537 -25.19 -12.94 14.91
N PHE A 538 -26.09 -12.17 14.29
CA PHE A 538 -26.99 -11.21 14.96
C PHE A 538 -28.44 -11.68 15.04
N GLN A 539 -28.78 -12.85 14.48
CA GLN A 539 -30.12 -13.46 14.49
C GLN A 539 -31.22 -12.54 13.93
N GLN A 540 -30.88 -11.62 13.01
CA GLN A 540 -31.78 -10.69 12.34
C GLN A 540 -31.33 -10.41 10.90
N PRO A 541 -32.23 -10.03 9.96
CA PRO A 541 -31.85 -9.66 8.59
C PRO A 541 -30.94 -8.44 8.60
N PHE A 542 -29.66 -8.63 8.26
CA PHE A 542 -28.64 -7.59 8.37
C PHE A 542 -28.10 -7.21 6.98
N PRO A 543 -27.96 -5.92 6.64
CA PRO A 543 -27.21 -5.50 5.46
C PRO A 543 -25.71 -5.79 5.65
N PRO A 544 -24.95 -6.08 4.59
CA PRO A 544 -23.50 -6.12 4.65
C PRO A 544 -22.94 -4.82 5.26
N GLY A 545 -21.93 -4.92 6.12
CA GLY A 545 -21.32 -3.74 6.74
C GLY A 545 -19.95 -4.01 7.34
N HIS A 546 -19.36 -2.93 7.85
CA HIS A 546 -17.99 -2.90 8.37
C HIS A 546 -17.98 -2.97 9.89
N ILE A 547 -17.02 -3.68 10.49
CA ILE A 547 -16.78 -3.58 11.94
C ILE A 547 -15.54 -2.73 12.16
N TYR A 548 -15.57 -1.82 13.12
CA TYR A 548 -14.41 -1.00 13.44
C TYR A 548 -13.66 -1.60 14.61
N TYR A 549 -12.33 -1.63 14.52
CA TYR A 549 -11.52 -1.91 15.69
C TYR A 549 -11.62 -0.78 16.71
N ASP A 550 -11.33 -1.09 17.97
CA ASP A 550 -11.58 -0.19 19.09
C ASP A 550 -10.41 -0.15 20.08
N PHE A 551 -9.82 1.04 20.27
CA PHE A 551 -8.75 1.27 21.25
C PHE A 551 -9.22 1.18 22.70
N TRP A 552 -10.52 1.31 22.93
CA TRP A 552 -11.14 1.47 24.24
C TRP A 552 -12.01 0.27 24.63
N TYR A 553 -11.91 -0.83 23.89
CA TYR A 553 -12.68 -2.06 24.11
C TYR A 553 -12.61 -2.63 25.55
N ASP A 554 -11.55 -2.32 26.28
CA ASP A 554 -11.25 -2.84 27.62
C ASP A 554 -11.86 -1.99 28.76
N ARG A 555 -12.62 -0.92 28.45
CA ARG A 555 -13.18 -0.02 29.45
C ARG A 555 -14.44 0.71 28.97
N PRO A 556 -15.25 1.28 29.88
CA PRO A 556 -16.38 2.10 29.49
C PRO A 556 -15.94 3.32 28.66
N HIS A 557 -16.59 3.55 27.53
CA HIS A 557 -16.26 4.64 26.63
C HIS A 557 -17.41 4.95 25.65
N THR A 558 -17.24 6.01 24.86
CA THR A 558 -18.11 6.30 23.71
C THR A 558 -17.32 6.09 22.43
N ASP A 559 -17.80 5.21 21.56
CA ASP A 559 -17.10 4.91 20.31
C ASP A 559 -17.20 6.06 19.30
N ARG A 560 -16.51 5.93 18.17
CA ARG A 560 -16.48 6.96 17.12
C ARG A 560 -17.83 7.32 16.51
N PHE A 561 -18.87 6.50 16.74
CA PHE A 561 -20.24 6.73 16.25
C PHE A 561 -21.15 7.31 17.34
N GLY A 562 -20.60 7.68 18.50
CA GLY A 562 -21.38 8.21 19.62
C GLY A 562 -22.10 7.12 20.42
N ARG A 563 -21.80 5.84 20.20
CA ARG A 563 -22.44 4.74 20.94
C ARG A 563 -21.71 4.54 22.26
N ARG A 564 -22.48 4.46 23.34
CA ARG A 564 -21.94 4.17 24.68
C ARG A 564 -21.72 2.67 24.86
N HIS A 565 -20.53 2.32 25.32
CA HIS A 565 -20.14 0.99 25.79
C HIS A 565 -19.93 1.08 27.30
N THR A 566 -20.81 0.48 28.09
CA THR A 566 -20.80 0.53 29.56
C THR A 566 -20.15 -0.69 30.20
N ASP A 567 -20.11 -1.81 29.46
CA ASP A 567 -19.68 -3.13 29.92
C ASP A 567 -18.70 -3.75 28.91
N THR A 568 -18.63 -5.08 28.83
CA THR A 568 -17.84 -5.82 27.84
C THR A 568 -18.11 -5.34 26.42
N TRP A 569 -17.05 -4.97 25.69
CA TRP A 569 -17.17 -4.60 24.28
C TRP A 569 -17.86 -5.71 23.49
N GLN A 570 -18.83 -5.32 22.67
CA GLN A 570 -19.55 -6.23 21.80
C GLN A 570 -19.29 -5.87 20.36
N LEU A 571 -19.12 -6.91 19.54
CA LEU A 571 -19.00 -6.76 18.10
C LEU A 571 -20.27 -6.13 17.56
N ARG A 572 -20.11 -4.92 17.02
CA ARG A 572 -21.17 -4.14 16.39
C ARG A 572 -20.68 -3.66 15.03
N VAL A 573 -21.50 -3.86 14.03
CA VAL A 573 -21.29 -3.25 12.71
C VAL A 573 -21.40 -1.71 12.89
N GLY A 574 -20.50 -0.95 12.26
CA GLY A 574 -20.61 0.51 12.12
C GLY A 574 -21.89 0.89 11.36
N PRO A 575 -22.30 2.17 11.33
CA PRO A 575 -23.61 2.58 10.82
C PRO A 575 -23.95 2.03 9.44
#